data_AF-A0A929GD68-F1
#
_entry.id   AF-A0A929GD68-F1
#
_cell.length_a   1.000
_cell.length_b   1.000
_cell.length_c   1.000
_cell.angle_alpha   90.00
_cell.angle_beta   90.00
_cell.angle_gamma   90.00
#
_symmetry.space_group_name_H-M   'P 1'
#
loop_
_entity.id
_entity.type
_entity.pdbx_description
1 polymer ?
#
loop_
_entity_poly.entity_id
_entity_poly.type
_entity_poly.pdbx_seq_one_letter_code
_entity_poly.pdbx_strand_id
1 'polypeptide(L)'
;MLYIPDKDLKAKSTYNDYFALLEEIYATIDNINNYPVENVFLNCKVSIHYCTEVYNITFLKGVNDYYGQDIDLTARLMSKAKANRIVMSEIFYNKVKADYFNLYGERKNTCFDKISQKYI
;
A
#
# COMPACT_ATOMS: atom_id res chain seq x y z
N MET A 1 8.75 6.15 5.57
CA MET A 1 8.46 4.98 4.72
C MET A 1 8.20 3.80 5.64
N LEU A 2 7.24 2.93 5.32
CA LEU A 2 6.92 1.76 6.14
C LEU A 2 7.18 0.51 5.32
N TYR A 3 7.86 -0.46 5.91
CA TYR A 3 8.03 -1.80 5.35
C TYR A 3 7.27 -2.80 6.22
N ILE A 4 6.46 -3.66 5.59
CA ILE A 4 5.64 -4.65 6.28
C ILE A 4 6.01 -6.03 5.73
N PRO A 5 6.70 -6.88 6.51
CA PRO A 5 6.96 -8.25 6.10
C PRO A 5 5.65 -9.04 5.89
N ASP A 6 5.59 -9.90 4.88
CA ASP A 6 4.39 -10.69 4.56
C ASP A 6 3.86 -11.49 5.76
N LYS A 7 4.78 -12.06 6.56
CA LYS A 7 4.41 -12.79 7.78
C LYS A 7 3.66 -11.90 8.78
N ASP A 8 4.04 -10.63 8.88
CA ASP A 8 3.49 -9.68 9.84
C ASP A 8 2.18 -9.10 9.31
N LEU A 9 2.06 -8.93 7.98
CA LEU A 9 0.80 -8.61 7.33
C LEU A 9 -0.23 -9.72 7.60
N LYS A 10 0.13 -10.96 7.28
CA LYS A 10 -0.77 -12.13 7.40
C LYS A 10 -1.16 -12.48 8.83
N ALA A 11 -0.37 -12.06 9.81
CA ALA A 11 -0.67 -12.28 11.23
C ALA A 11 -1.67 -11.29 11.83
N LYS A 12 -2.00 -10.20 11.12
CA LYS A 12 -2.96 -9.21 11.63
C LYS A 12 -4.39 -9.75 11.57
N SER A 13 -5.26 -9.25 12.44
CA SER A 13 -6.68 -9.61 12.46
C SER A 13 -7.54 -8.72 11.56
N THR A 14 -7.13 -7.47 11.34
CA THR A 14 -7.94 -6.45 10.66
C THR A 14 -7.67 -6.35 9.15
N TYR A 15 -6.41 -6.49 8.74
CA TYR A 15 -5.99 -6.48 7.33
C TYR A 15 -4.88 -7.51 7.17
N ASN A 16 -5.26 -8.72 6.75
CA ASN A 16 -4.40 -9.90 6.78
C ASN A 16 -3.95 -10.36 5.38
N ASP A 17 -4.32 -9.62 4.35
CA ASP A 17 -3.90 -9.84 2.98
C ASP A 17 -3.64 -8.51 2.27
N TYR A 18 -3.18 -8.57 1.02
CA TYR A 18 -2.79 -7.37 0.27
C TYR A 18 -4.01 -6.55 -0.16
N PHE A 19 -5.14 -7.20 -0.40
CA PHE A 19 -6.38 -6.53 -0.78
C PHE A 19 -6.97 -5.75 0.40
N ALA A 20 -7.10 -6.37 1.57
CA ALA A 20 -7.56 -5.74 2.79
C ALA A 20 -6.64 -4.57 3.21
N LEU A 21 -5.33 -4.73 3.07
CA LEU A 21 -4.38 -3.62 3.30
C LEU A 21 -4.68 -2.42 2.38
N LEU A 22 -4.96 -2.69 1.10
CA LEU A 22 -5.29 -1.66 0.14
C LEU A 22 -6.65 -1.00 0.44
N GLU A 23 -7.63 -1.76 0.92
CA GLU A 23 -8.93 -1.23 1.38
C GLU A 23 -8.76 -0.23 2.53
N GLU A 24 -7.98 -0.57 3.55
CA GLU A 24 -7.72 0.30 4.70
C GLU A 24 -7.05 1.63 4.29
N ILE A 25 -6.03 1.53 3.42
CA ILE A 25 -5.35 2.71 2.88
C ILE A 25 -6.32 3.54 2.03
N TYR A 26 -7.11 2.89 1.17
CA TYR A 26 -8.11 3.56 0.36
C TYR A 26 -9.13 4.30 1.22
N ALA A 27 -9.71 3.64 2.23
CA ALA A 27 -10.69 4.23 3.13
C ALA A 27 -10.11 5.45 3.88
N THR A 28 -8.85 5.37 4.30
CA THR A 28 -8.15 6.49 4.93
C THR A 28 -8.01 7.69 3.99
N ILE A 29 -7.58 7.47 2.74
CA ILE A 29 -7.44 8.54 1.75
C ILE A 29 -8.81 9.11 1.35
N ASP A 30 -9.83 8.26 1.20
CA ASP A 30 -11.20 8.66 0.90
C ASP A 30 -11.75 9.58 2.01
N ASN A 31 -11.51 9.24 3.28
CA ASN A 31 -11.90 10.07 4.42
C ASN A 31 -11.19 11.43 4.42
N ILE A 32 -9.88 11.46 4.17
CA ILE A 32 -9.12 12.72 4.09
C ILE A 32 -9.66 13.63 2.98
N ASN A 33 -10.08 13.03 1.84
CA ASN A 33 -10.57 13.78 0.69
C ASN A 33 -12.00 14.28 0.84
N ASN A 34 -12.89 13.43 1.35
CA ASN A 34 -14.33 13.66 1.35
C ASN A 34 -14.83 14.28 2.67
N TYR A 35 -14.07 14.11 3.76
CA TYR A 35 -14.39 14.65 5.09
C TYR A 35 -13.18 15.38 5.70
N PRO A 36 -12.64 16.41 5.01
CA PRO A 36 -11.47 17.12 5.50
C PRO A 36 -11.81 17.88 6.79
N VAL A 37 -11.00 17.68 7.82
CA VAL A 37 -11.02 18.51 9.02
C VAL A 37 -9.96 19.59 8.84
N GLU A 38 -10.40 20.85 8.85
CA GLU A 38 -9.54 22.01 8.58
C GLU A 38 -8.32 22.02 9.51
N ASN A 39 -7.12 22.20 8.95
CA ASN A 39 -5.84 22.22 9.67
C ASN A 39 -5.48 20.95 10.46
N VAL A 40 -6.20 19.83 10.26
CA VAL A 40 -5.88 18.55 10.92
C VAL A 40 -5.14 17.61 9.98
N PHE A 41 -5.62 17.44 8.75
CA PHE A 41 -5.03 16.50 7.80
C PHE A 41 -4.33 17.23 6.66
N LEU A 42 -3.06 16.88 6.44
CA LEU A 42 -2.31 17.28 5.26
C LEU A 42 -2.69 16.40 4.07
N ASN A 43 -2.52 16.94 2.86
CA ASN A 43 -2.62 16.16 1.63
C ASN A 43 -1.66 14.96 1.68
N CYS A 44 -2.19 13.76 1.45
CA CYS A 44 -1.44 12.52 1.61
C CYS A 44 -1.03 11.95 0.25
N LYS A 45 0.22 11.50 0.13
CA LYS A 45 0.71 10.75 -1.04
C LYS A 45 1.00 9.33 -0.62
N VAL A 46 0.52 8.36 -1.39
CA VAL A 46 0.77 6.95 -1.11
C VAL A 46 1.40 6.28 -2.32
N SER A 47 2.52 5.59 -2.09
CA SER A 47 3.12 4.68 -3.06
C SER A 47 3.34 3.33 -2.41
N ILE A 48 2.94 2.24 -3.08
CA ILE A 48 3.05 0.88 -2.55
C ILE A 48 3.82 0.00 -3.54
N HIS A 49 4.78 -0.76 -3.02
CA HIS A 49 5.57 -1.69 -3.81
C HIS A 49 5.71 -3.01 -3.05
N TYR A 50 5.61 -4.12 -3.76
CA TYR A 50 5.94 -5.43 -3.22
C TYR A 50 7.43 -5.68 -3.42
N CYS A 51 8.14 -5.98 -2.34
CA CYS A 51 9.58 -6.10 -2.37
C CYS A 51 10.01 -7.57 -2.30
N THR A 52 10.98 -7.94 -3.13
CA THR A 52 11.65 -9.25 -3.15
C THR A 52 13.12 -9.15 -2.75
N GLU A 53 13.76 -8.01 -2.99
CA GLU A 53 15.18 -7.75 -2.71
C GLU A 53 15.34 -6.74 -1.55
N VAL A 54 15.11 -7.21 -0.32
CA VAL A 54 15.20 -6.41 0.92
C VAL A 54 15.89 -7.19 2.03
N TYR A 55 16.76 -6.49 2.74
CA TYR A 55 17.57 -7.00 3.84
C TYR A 55 17.25 -6.23 5.12
N ASN A 56 17.14 -6.97 6.23
CA ASN A 56 17.00 -6.39 7.55
C ASN A 56 18.37 -5.90 8.04
N ILE A 57 18.48 -4.59 8.28
CA ILE A 57 19.69 -3.94 8.80
C ILE A 57 19.45 -3.35 10.20
N THR A 58 18.52 -3.93 10.95
CA THR A 58 18.15 -3.47 12.29
C THR A 58 19.27 -3.74 13.29
N PHE A 59 19.88 -2.67 13.82
CA PHE A 59 20.88 -2.75 14.89
C PHE A 59 20.30 -2.47 16.28
N LEU A 60 19.16 -1.77 16.36
CA LEU A 60 18.54 -1.36 17.62
C LEU A 60 17.17 -2.02 17.79
N LYS A 61 16.95 -2.64 18.95
CA LYS A 61 15.68 -3.29 19.28
C LYS A 61 14.55 -2.25 19.24
N GLY A 62 13.50 -2.53 18.48
CA GLY A 62 12.33 -1.66 18.34
C GLY A 62 12.43 -0.62 17.21
N VAL A 63 13.59 -0.51 16.55
CA VAL A 63 13.79 0.34 15.38
C VAL A 63 14.05 -0.55 14.17
N ASN A 64 12.97 -1.07 13.59
CA ASN A 64 13.09 -1.94 12.43
C ASN A 64 13.55 -1.12 11.22
N ASP A 65 14.72 -1.47 10.68
CA ASP A 65 15.32 -0.81 9.53
C ASP A 65 15.61 -1.81 8.43
N TYR A 66 15.31 -1.40 7.20
CA TYR A 66 15.32 -2.25 6.02
C TYR A 66 15.97 -1.51 4.86
N TYR A 67 16.85 -2.23 4.16
CA TYR A 67 17.56 -1.71 3.00
C TYR A 67 17.46 -2.69 1.84
N GLY A 68 17.43 -2.19 0.62
CA GLY A 68 17.38 -3.02 -0.57
C GLY A 68 16.98 -2.24 -1.80
N GLN A 69 17.20 -2.83 -2.97
CA GLN A 69 16.88 -2.20 -4.25
C GLN A 69 15.39 -1.81 -4.33
N ASP A 70 14.51 -2.64 -3.77
CA ASP A 70 13.07 -2.40 -3.81
C ASP A 70 12.63 -1.27 -2.86
N ILE A 71 13.38 -1.01 -1.80
CA ILE A 71 13.17 0.18 -0.95
C ILE A 71 13.46 1.45 -1.76
N ASP A 72 14.57 1.47 -2.50
CA ASP A 72 14.94 2.58 -3.38
C ASP A 72 13.92 2.77 -4.52
N LEU A 73 13.45 1.67 -5.12
CA LEU A 73 12.40 1.72 -6.13
C LEU A 73 11.10 2.30 -5.55
N THR A 74 10.75 1.95 -4.31
CA THR A 74 9.58 2.51 -3.63
C THR A 74 9.75 4.02 -3.40
N ALA A 75 10.94 4.48 -3.00
CA ALA A 75 11.23 5.90 -2.88
C ALA A 75 11.11 6.64 -4.22
N ARG A 76 11.59 6.03 -5.32
CA ARG A 76 11.42 6.57 -6.67
C ARG A 76 9.95 6.59 -7.09
N LEU A 77 9.18 5.55 -6.76
CA LEU A 77 7.74 5.51 -7.02
C LEU A 77 7.00 6.64 -6.28
N MET A 78 7.37 6.91 -5.03
CA MET A 78 6.84 8.03 -4.25
C MET A 78 7.07 9.39 -4.93
N SER A 79 8.21 9.58 -5.59
CA SER A 79 8.49 10.81 -6.35
C SER A 79 7.50 11.06 -7.51
N LYS A 80 6.86 9.99 -8.01
CA LYS A 80 5.82 10.05 -9.04
C LYS A 80 4.41 10.16 -8.48
N ALA A 81 4.23 9.92 -7.17
CA ALA A 81 2.93 9.99 -6.53
C ALA A 81 2.39 11.44 -6.47
N LYS A 82 1.10 11.56 -6.76
CA LYS A 82 0.34 12.81 -6.63
C LYS A 82 -0.44 12.81 -5.32
N ALA A 83 -0.70 14.01 -4.81
CA ALA A 83 -1.52 14.18 -3.62
C ALA A 83 -2.87 13.47 -3.80
N ASN A 84 -3.33 12.83 -2.74
CA ASN A 84 -4.62 12.19 -2.58
C ASN A 84 -4.87 11.05 -3.59
N ARG A 85 -3.79 10.43 -4.06
CA ARG A 85 -3.81 9.26 -4.93
C ARG A 85 -2.91 8.17 -4.39
N ILE A 86 -3.31 6.93 -4.66
CA ILE A 86 -2.51 5.74 -4.39
C ILE A 86 -1.86 5.32 -5.70
N VAL A 87 -0.54 5.24 -5.69
CA VAL A 87 0.25 4.66 -6.78
C VAL A 87 0.79 3.32 -6.30
N MET A 88 0.79 2.30 -7.15
CA MET A 88 1.35 1.00 -6.81
C MET A 88 2.14 0.41 -7.96
N SER A 89 3.12 -0.43 -7.65
CA SER A 89 3.81 -1.22 -8.67
C SER A 89 2.92 -2.32 -9.24
N GLU A 90 3.24 -2.76 -10.45
CA GLU A 90 2.56 -3.88 -11.09
C GLU A 90 2.64 -5.17 -10.26
N ILE A 91 3.79 -5.41 -9.61
CA ILE A 91 3.99 -6.60 -8.77
C ILE A 91 3.01 -6.59 -7.59
N PHE A 92 2.86 -5.46 -6.90
CA PHE A 92 1.91 -5.33 -5.80
C PHE A 92 0.46 -5.42 -6.31
N TYR A 93 0.15 -4.77 -7.43
CA TYR A 93 -1.17 -4.86 -8.06
C TYR A 93 -1.58 -6.32 -8.35
N ASN A 94 -0.66 -7.13 -8.86
CA ASN A 94 -0.95 -8.54 -9.15
C ASN A 94 -1.22 -9.36 -7.88
N LYS A 95 -0.58 -9.04 -6.75
CA LYS A 95 -0.87 -9.67 -5.46
C LYS A 95 -2.28 -9.32 -4.95
N VAL A 96 -2.62 -8.03 -4.96
CA VAL A 96 -3.96 -7.53 -4.62
C VAL A 96 -5.02 -8.19 -5.49
N LYS A 97 -4.77 -8.25 -6.80
CA LYS A 97 -5.65 -8.88 -7.77
C LYS A 97 -5.89 -10.35 -7.42
N ALA A 98 -4.84 -11.09 -7.09
CA ALA A 98 -4.96 -12.50 -6.70
C ALA A 98 -5.81 -12.67 -5.43
N ASP A 99 -5.55 -11.89 -4.38
CA ASP A 99 -6.33 -11.93 -3.14
C ASP A 99 -7.82 -11.61 -3.40
N TYR A 100 -8.08 -10.57 -4.17
CA TYR A 100 -9.43 -10.18 -4.56
C TYR A 100 -10.18 -11.31 -5.28
N PHE A 101 -9.57 -11.96 -6.28
CA PHE A 101 -10.22 -13.05 -7.00
C PHE A 101 -10.42 -14.29 -6.13
N ASN A 102 -9.49 -14.57 -5.21
CA ASN A 102 -9.63 -15.66 -4.26
C ASN A 102 -10.81 -15.45 -3.29
N LEU A 103 -11.07 -14.20 -2.90
CA LEU A 103 -12.14 -13.85 -1.96
C LEU A 103 -13.52 -13.74 -2.62
N TYR A 104 -13.61 -13.13 -3.82
CA TYR A 104 -14.89 -12.72 -4.39
C TYR A 104 -15.31 -13.48 -5.65
N GLY A 105 -14.41 -14.22 -6.31
CA GLY A 105 -14.67 -15.03 -7.51
C GLY A 105 -15.02 -14.21 -8.77
N GLU A 106 -16.05 -13.36 -8.71
CA GLU A 106 -16.50 -12.45 -9.77
C GLU A 106 -16.28 -10.97 -9.42
N ARG A 107 -16.25 -10.10 -10.43
CA ARG A 107 -16.09 -8.64 -10.26
C ARG A 107 -17.27 -8.05 -9.48
N LYS A 108 -17.05 -7.73 -8.20
CA LYS A 108 -17.83 -6.79 -7.40
C LYS A 108 -17.21 -5.40 -7.50
N ASN A 109 -18.07 -4.37 -7.54
CA ASN A 109 -17.70 -2.95 -7.60
C ASN A 109 -17.04 -2.52 -6.27
N THR A 110 -15.74 -2.82 -6.09
CA THR A 110 -14.99 -2.56 -4.84
C THR A 110 -14.00 -1.41 -5.02
N CYS A 111 -13.18 -1.14 -3.99
CA CYS A 111 -12.10 -0.18 -4.09
C CYS A 111 -11.21 -0.46 -5.31
N PHE A 112 -10.96 -1.74 -5.66
CA PHE A 112 -10.10 -2.17 -6.76
C PHE A 112 -10.45 -1.51 -8.10
N ASP A 113 -11.73 -1.29 -8.36
CA ASP A 113 -12.23 -0.62 -9.58
C ASP A 113 -12.01 0.91 -9.55
N LYS A 114 -11.87 1.50 -8.36
CA LYS A 114 -11.65 2.94 -8.15
C LYS A 114 -10.18 3.36 -8.15
N ILE A 115 -9.27 2.43 -7.81
CA ILE A 115 -7.82 2.69 -7.70
C ILE A 115 -7.07 2.42 -9.01
N SER A 116 -7.68 1.67 -9.94
CA SER A 116 -7.04 1.24 -11.18
C SER A 116 -7.16 2.26 -12.32
N GLN A 117 -6.67 3.48 -12.10
CA GLN A 117 -6.15 4.25 -13.23
C GLN A 117 -4.69 3.84 -13.43
N LYS A 118 -4.48 2.79 -14.23
CA LYS A 118 -3.17 2.43 -14.80
C LYS A 118 -2.47 3.71 -15.26
N TYR A 119 -1.39 4.12 -14.58
CA TYR A 119 -0.46 5.10 -15.11
C TYR A 119 0.98 4.74 -14.76
N ILE A 120 1.64 4.26 -15.83
CA ILE A 120 3.06 4.22 -16.20
C ILE A 120 3.95 3.25 -15.42
#